data_AF-A0AAU9X5H7-F1
#
_entry.id   AF-A0AAU9X5H7-F1
#
_cell.length_a   1.000
_cell.length_b   1.000
_cell.length_c   1.000
_cell.angle_alpha   90.00
_cell.angle_beta   90.00
_cell.angle_gamma   90.00
#
_symmetry.space_group_name_H-M   'P 1'
#
loop_
_entity.id
_entity.type
_entity.pdbx_description
1 polymer ?
#
loop_
_entity_poly.entity_id
_entity_poly.type
_entity_poly.pdbx_seq_one_letter_code
_entity_poly.pdbx_strand_id
1 'polypeptide(L)'
;MLRKAAGKPSLFTVLFMTQMFQSITSHQCGAGIYSIFQKMLRGHTYMTIESQAGTVALECREACHADFRCQSYNIVILNSKCELNNRTKEARPEDFVKDKDRYYMARNSKRIPLGSIPELPAYSCREIKASEGGQSVSGTYWLDSTRSGNSILAHCDMKTEG
;
A
#
# COMPACT_ATOMS: atom_id res chain seq x y z
N MET A 1 34.58 28.42 41.14
CA MET A 1 33.67 27.25 41.25
C MET A 1 32.24 27.76 41.39
N LEU A 2 31.44 27.69 40.32
CA LEU A 2 30.04 28.10 40.31
C LEU A 2 29.18 26.99 40.94
N ARG A 3 28.57 27.26 42.09
CA ARG A 3 27.50 26.42 42.65
C ARG A 3 26.25 26.60 41.78
N LYS A 4 25.81 25.56 41.07
CA LYS A 4 24.46 25.51 40.50
C LYS A 4 23.46 25.42 41.66
N ALA A 5 22.69 26.47 41.87
CA ALA A 5 21.53 26.41 42.76
C ALA A 5 20.42 25.63 42.03
N ALA A 6 20.08 24.44 42.53
CA ALA A 6 18.91 23.71 42.10
C ALA A 6 17.68 24.29 42.83
N GLY A 7 17.06 25.32 42.24
CA GLY A 7 15.77 25.82 42.72
C GLY A 7 14.67 24.80 42.42
N LYS A 8 13.80 24.53 43.40
CA LYS A 8 12.60 23.71 43.18
C LYS A 8 11.69 24.43 42.17
N PRO A 9 11.24 23.79 41.09
CA PRO A 9 10.36 24.44 40.12
C PRO A 9 9.07 24.86 40.81
N SER A 10 8.64 26.11 40.58
CA SER A 10 7.36 26.62 41.12
C SER A 10 6.21 25.82 40.55
N LEU A 11 5.10 25.70 41.30
CA LEU A 11 3.90 24.99 40.87
C LEU A 11 3.40 25.50 39.50
N PHE A 12 3.53 26.80 39.25
CA PHE A 12 3.26 27.40 37.93
C PHE A 12 4.22 26.91 36.84
N THR A 13 5.52 26.79 37.15
CA THR A 13 6.53 26.29 36.20
C THR A 13 6.30 24.81 35.88
N VAL A 14 5.89 24.01 36.86
CA VAL A 14 5.47 22.61 36.65
C VAL A 14 4.21 22.55 35.80
N LEU A 15 3.22 23.42 36.06
CA LEU A 15 1.97 23.49 35.31
C LEU A 15 2.22 23.84 33.83
N PHE A 16 3.05 24.85 33.54
CA PHE A 16 3.45 25.22 32.18
C PHE A 16 4.20 24.10 31.45
N MET A 17 5.09 23.38 32.15
CA MET A 17 5.77 22.22 31.55
C MET A 17 4.80 21.06 31.27
N THR A 18 3.78 20.84 32.10
CA THR A 18 2.73 19.84 31.83
C THR A 18 1.79 20.21 30.68
N GLN A 19 1.62 21.50 30.37
CA GLN A 19 0.77 21.93 29.24
C GLN A 19 1.43 21.73 27.87
N MET A 20 2.76 21.66 27.80
CA MET A 20 3.48 21.34 26.56
C MET A 20 3.42 19.84 26.19
N PHE A 21 2.86 18.99 27.07
CA PHE A 21 2.71 17.54 26.85
C PHE A 21 1.32 17.10 26.35
N GLN A 22 0.44 18.03 25.95
CA GLN A 22 -0.96 17.68 25.63
C GLN A 22 -1.41 17.90 24.19
N SER A 23 -0.52 18.00 23.20
CA SER A 23 -0.96 17.89 21.80
C SER A 23 0.15 17.37 20.89
N ILE A 24 0.66 16.16 21.15
CA ILE A 24 0.92 15.28 20.00
C ILE A 24 -0.48 14.82 19.61
N THR A 25 -1.15 15.61 18.76
CA THR A 25 -2.24 15.06 17.98
C THR A 25 -1.64 13.83 17.32
N SER A 26 -2.10 12.64 17.75
CA SER A 26 -1.92 11.45 16.94
C SER A 26 -2.42 11.90 15.57
N HIS A 27 -1.52 12.06 14.59
CA HIS A 27 -1.94 12.09 13.20
C HIS A 27 -2.88 10.90 13.11
N GLN A 28 -4.18 11.17 13.00
CA GLN A 28 -5.19 10.13 12.86
C GLN A 28 -4.59 9.20 11.81
N CYS A 29 -4.26 7.96 12.19
CA CYS A 29 -3.82 6.96 11.24
C CYS A 29 -4.98 6.88 10.26
N GLY A 30 -4.83 7.57 9.12
CA GLY A 30 -5.92 7.80 8.20
C GLY A 30 -6.52 6.45 7.88
N ALA A 31 -7.84 6.36 7.93
CA ALA A 31 -8.56 5.14 7.61
C ALA A 31 -7.90 4.45 6.39
N GLY A 32 -7.36 3.24 6.59
CA GLY A 32 -7.11 2.32 5.48
C GLY A 32 -5.68 1.87 5.16
N ILE A 33 -4.64 2.07 5.99
CA ILE A 33 -3.41 1.26 5.78
C ILE A 33 -3.71 -0.17 6.21
N TYR A 34 -4.09 -1.01 5.24
CA TYR A 34 -4.30 -2.42 5.47
C TYR A 34 -2.99 -3.18 5.23
N SER A 35 -2.32 -3.50 6.32
CA SER A 35 -1.08 -4.28 6.33
C SER A 35 -1.35 -5.70 6.84
N ILE A 36 -0.65 -6.69 6.26
CA ILE A 36 -0.67 -8.06 6.76
C ILE A 36 0.76 -8.54 6.94
N PHE A 37 1.13 -8.79 8.19
CA PHE A 37 2.43 -9.35 8.55
C PHE A 37 2.54 -10.83 8.12
N GLN A 38 3.76 -11.24 7.82
CA GLN A 38 4.13 -12.56 7.33
C GLN A 38 3.44 -12.99 6.03
N LYS A 39 3.13 -12.02 5.19
CA LYS A 39 2.45 -12.22 3.92
C LYS A 39 3.11 -11.38 2.84
N MET A 40 3.02 -11.86 1.62
CA MET A 40 3.41 -11.11 0.43
C MET A 40 2.51 -11.48 -0.74
N LEU A 41 2.46 -10.60 -1.74
CA LEU A 41 1.97 -10.93 -3.06
C LEU A 41 3.17 -11.21 -3.97
N ARG A 42 3.31 -12.46 -4.44
CA ARG A 42 4.45 -12.88 -5.29
C ARG A 42 4.13 -12.75 -6.78
N GLY A 43 5.16 -12.57 -7.61
CA GLY A 43 5.00 -12.66 -9.08
C GLY A 43 4.30 -11.48 -9.75
N HIS A 44 3.93 -10.44 -8.99
CA HIS A 44 3.28 -9.22 -9.50
C HIS A 44 4.09 -7.95 -9.21
N THR A 45 5.34 -8.11 -8.77
CA THR A 45 6.27 -7.00 -8.54
C THR A 45 6.78 -6.47 -9.88
N TYR A 46 6.55 -5.19 -10.14
CA TYR A 46 7.04 -4.52 -11.34
C TYR A 46 8.19 -3.54 -11.06
N MET A 47 8.42 -3.21 -9.78
CA MET A 47 9.50 -2.32 -9.36
C MET A 47 9.99 -2.71 -7.96
N THR A 48 11.30 -2.70 -7.76
CA THR A 48 11.93 -2.88 -6.45
C THR A 48 12.76 -1.65 -6.11
N ILE A 49 12.60 -1.15 -4.89
CA ILE A 49 13.33 0.00 -4.36
C ILE A 49 14.14 -0.49 -3.16
N GLU A 50 15.44 -0.18 -3.14
CA GLU A 50 16.28 -0.38 -1.97
C GLU A 50 16.28 0.90 -1.14
N SER A 51 16.10 0.75 0.16
CA SER A 51 15.94 1.86 1.10
C SER A 51 16.79 1.61 2.34
N GLN A 52 16.92 2.63 3.20
CA GLN A 52 17.53 2.47 4.50
C GLN A 52 16.56 1.83 5.51
N ALA A 53 17.14 1.14 6.50
CA ALA A 53 16.39 0.64 7.64
C ALA A 53 15.74 1.81 8.38
N GLY A 54 14.42 1.70 8.63
CA GLY A 54 13.63 2.73 9.30
C GLY A 54 12.89 3.69 8.36
N THR A 55 13.33 3.88 7.10
CA THR A 55 12.63 4.74 6.12
C THR A 55 11.84 3.95 5.07
N VAL A 56 12.15 2.67 4.87
CA VAL A 56 11.58 1.81 3.82
C VAL A 56 10.04 1.85 3.74
N ALA A 57 9.35 1.88 4.88
CA ALA A 57 7.89 1.90 4.88
C ALA A 57 7.31 3.20 4.31
N LEU A 58 7.93 4.34 4.62
CA LEU A 58 7.51 5.65 4.13
C LEU A 58 7.81 5.80 2.64
N GLU A 59 9.05 5.51 2.24
CA GLU A 59 9.50 5.60 0.85
C GLU A 59 8.67 4.68 -0.07
N CYS A 60 8.36 3.46 0.39
CA CYS A 60 7.53 2.53 -0.36
C CYS A 60 6.11 3.05 -0.58
N ARG A 61 5.50 3.64 0.46
CA ARG A 61 4.18 4.26 0.36
C ARG A 61 4.20 5.42 -0.64
N GLU A 62 5.18 6.31 -0.54
CA GLU A 62 5.29 7.48 -1.42
C GLU A 62 5.50 7.07 -2.88
N ALA A 63 6.40 6.12 -3.13
CA ALA A 63 6.63 5.57 -4.47
C ALA A 63 5.37 4.91 -5.05
N CYS A 64 4.66 4.11 -4.24
CA CYS A 64 3.39 3.51 -4.66
C CYS A 64 2.31 4.57 -4.96
N HIS A 65 2.28 5.67 -4.21
CA HIS A 65 1.30 6.73 -4.44
C HIS A 65 1.62 7.56 -5.69
N ALA A 66 2.91 7.74 -6.00
CA ALA A 66 3.38 8.44 -7.19
C ALA A 66 3.14 7.66 -8.50
N ASP A 67 3.09 6.33 -8.45
CA ASP A 67 2.84 5.49 -9.62
C ASP A 67 1.40 4.96 -9.62
N PHE A 68 0.61 5.35 -10.62
CA PHE A 68 -0.78 4.91 -10.75
C PHE A 68 -0.92 3.40 -10.98
N ARG A 69 0.13 2.72 -11.47
CA ARG A 69 0.15 1.26 -11.66
C ARG A 69 0.23 0.51 -10.33
N CYS A 70 0.73 1.15 -9.26
CA CYS A 70 0.84 0.49 -7.97
C CYS A 70 -0.54 0.21 -7.38
N GLN A 71 -0.79 -1.04 -7.01
CA GLN A 71 -2.04 -1.51 -6.41
C GLN A 71 -1.83 -2.03 -4.98
N SER A 72 -0.64 -2.57 -4.72
CA SER A 72 -0.17 -2.98 -3.40
C SER A 72 1.36 -2.99 -3.40
N TYR A 73 1.98 -3.27 -2.27
CA TYR A 73 3.44 -3.42 -2.20
C TYR A 73 3.84 -4.38 -1.08
N ASN A 74 5.00 -5.02 -1.22
CA ASN A 74 5.63 -5.79 -0.14
C ASN A 74 6.76 -4.97 0.49
N ILE A 75 6.91 -5.05 1.80
CA ILE A 75 8.08 -4.53 2.52
C ILE A 75 8.87 -5.72 3.04
N VAL A 76 10.14 -5.83 2.65
CA VAL A 76 11.09 -6.86 3.10
C VAL A 76 11.88 -6.31 4.29
N ILE A 77 11.65 -6.88 5.46
CA ILE A 77 12.12 -6.34 6.74
C ILE A 77 13.65 -6.40 6.85
N LEU A 78 14.23 -7.57 6.56
CA LEU A 78 15.66 -7.82 6.81
C LEU A 78 16.57 -7.05 5.84
N ASN A 79 16.10 -6.80 4.61
CA ASN A 79 16.92 -6.21 3.55
C ASN A 79 16.50 -4.77 3.20
N SER A 80 15.56 -4.19 3.94
CA SER A 80 15.04 -2.83 3.69
C SER A 80 14.65 -2.59 2.22
N LYS A 81 13.97 -3.57 1.62
CA LYS A 81 13.50 -3.51 0.24
C LYS A 81 12.00 -3.28 0.19
N CYS A 82 11.59 -2.49 -0.79
CA CYS A 82 10.20 -2.27 -1.16
C CYS A 82 9.95 -2.90 -2.54
N GLU A 83 8.87 -3.64 -2.67
CA GLU A 83 8.46 -4.26 -3.94
C GLU A 83 7.07 -3.77 -4.30
N LEU A 84 6.97 -2.88 -5.28
CA LEU A 84 5.69 -2.37 -5.77
C LEU A 84 5.02 -3.40 -6.66
N ASN A 85 3.74 -3.68 -6.38
CA ASN A 85 2.94 -4.65 -7.09
C ASN A 85 1.83 -3.98 -7.88
N ASN A 86 1.58 -4.47 -9.09
CA ASN A 86 0.52 -3.98 -9.98
C ASN A 86 -0.81 -4.73 -9.79
N ARG A 87 -0.94 -5.56 -8.75
CA ARG A 87 -2.15 -6.30 -8.35
C ARG A 87 -2.37 -6.20 -6.85
N THR A 88 -3.58 -6.55 -6.41
CA THR A 88 -3.94 -6.73 -5.00
C THR A 88 -4.08 -8.22 -4.68
N LYS A 89 -4.17 -8.57 -3.38
CA LYS A 89 -4.46 -9.94 -2.94
C LYS A 89 -5.84 -10.43 -3.38
N GLU A 90 -6.80 -9.53 -3.58
CA GLU A 90 -8.15 -9.85 -4.06
C GLU A 90 -8.12 -10.22 -5.54
N ALA A 91 -7.31 -9.54 -6.34
CA ALA A 91 -7.11 -9.86 -7.76
C ALA A 91 -6.40 -11.21 -7.94
N ARG A 92 -5.45 -11.54 -7.05
CA ARG A 92 -4.54 -12.69 -7.18
C ARG A 92 -4.41 -13.47 -5.86
N PRO A 93 -5.49 -14.07 -5.35
CA PRO A 93 -5.47 -14.78 -4.07
C PRO A 93 -4.51 -15.98 -4.06
N GLU A 94 -4.30 -16.62 -5.21
CA GLU A 94 -3.37 -17.75 -5.39
C GLU A 94 -1.90 -17.38 -5.15
N ASP A 95 -1.55 -16.11 -5.35
CA ASP A 95 -0.20 -15.58 -5.17
C ASP A 95 -0.01 -14.87 -3.82
N PHE A 96 -1.06 -14.82 -3.00
CA PHE A 96 -1.04 -14.22 -1.68
C PHE A 96 -0.53 -15.21 -0.60
N VAL A 97 0.79 -15.41 -0.61
CA VAL A 97 1.47 -16.46 0.13
C VAL A 97 2.05 -16.00 1.47
N LYS A 98 2.38 -16.97 2.33
CA LYS A 98 3.10 -16.72 3.59
C LYS A 98 4.58 -16.49 3.31
N ASP A 99 5.13 -15.45 3.93
CA ASP A 99 6.57 -15.17 3.93
C ASP A 99 6.92 -14.48 5.25
N LYS A 100 7.82 -15.06 6.05
CA LYS A 100 8.03 -14.63 7.45
C LYS A 100 8.71 -13.26 7.57
N ASP A 101 9.40 -12.81 6.54
CA ASP A 101 10.28 -11.63 6.61
C ASP A 101 9.65 -10.41 5.90
N ARG A 102 8.33 -10.47 5.67
CA ARG A 102 7.62 -9.50 4.83
C ARG A 102 6.30 -9.00 5.44
N TYR A 103 5.97 -7.77 5.08
CA TYR A 103 4.62 -7.22 5.17
C TYR A 103 4.04 -7.08 3.76
N TYR A 104 2.79 -7.49 3.59
CA TYR A 104 1.96 -7.05 2.47
C TYR A 104 1.23 -5.76 2.87
N MET A 105 1.19 -4.80 1.97
CA MET A 105 0.55 -3.50 2.17
C MET A 105 -0.40 -3.22 1.01
N ALA A 106 -1.70 -3.05 1.29
CA ALA A 106 -2.65 -2.58 0.28
C ALA A 106 -2.48 -1.06 0.07
N ARG A 107 -2.64 -0.60 -1.17
CA ARG A 107 -2.71 0.84 -1.45
C ARG A 107 -4.00 1.43 -0.85
N ASN A 108 -3.88 2.50 -0.09
CA ASN A 108 -4.99 3.10 0.65
C ASN A 108 -5.55 4.39 0.03
N SER A 109 -4.98 4.86 -1.10
CA SER A 109 -5.49 6.00 -1.86
C SER A 109 -6.47 5.57 -2.95
N LYS A 110 -7.13 6.52 -3.63
CA LYS A 110 -7.92 6.27 -4.84
C LYS A 110 -7.08 5.51 -5.89
N ARG A 111 -7.23 4.19 -5.91
CA ARG A 111 -6.55 3.27 -6.81
C ARG A 111 -7.19 3.38 -8.18
N ILE A 112 -6.39 3.31 -9.24
CA ILE A 112 -6.93 3.14 -10.59
C ILE A 112 -7.47 1.71 -10.70
N PRO A 113 -8.76 1.52 -11.06
CA PRO A 113 -9.34 0.19 -11.21
C PRO A 113 -8.57 -0.67 -12.20
N LEU A 114 -8.46 -1.96 -11.90
CA LEU A 114 -7.74 -2.88 -12.78
C LEU A 114 -8.44 -2.97 -14.15
N GLY A 115 -7.66 -2.90 -15.23
CA GLY A 115 -8.17 -2.96 -16.61
C GLY A 115 -8.79 -1.65 -17.12
N SER A 116 -8.80 -0.56 -16.36
CA SER A 116 -9.38 0.71 -16.82
C SER A 116 -8.44 1.52 -17.73
N ILE A 117 -7.14 1.20 -17.74
CA ILE A 117 -6.10 1.85 -18.56
C ILE A 117 -5.16 0.79 -19.16
N PRO A 118 -4.53 1.05 -20.31
CA PRO A 118 -3.70 0.05 -21.00
C PRO A 118 -2.42 -0.32 -20.24
N GLU A 119 -1.89 0.56 -19.39
CA GLU A 119 -0.70 0.34 -18.56
C GLU A 119 -0.97 -0.51 -17.30
N LEU A 120 -2.25 -0.71 -16.98
CA LEU A 120 -2.71 -1.53 -15.87
C LEU A 120 -3.81 -2.49 -16.36
N PRO A 121 -3.50 -3.37 -17.34
CA PRO A 121 -4.47 -4.30 -17.86
C PRO A 121 -4.77 -5.38 -16.83
N ALA A 122 -5.94 -6.00 -16.91
CA ALA A 122 -6.24 -7.23 -16.19
C ALA A 122 -5.84 -8.45 -17.04
N TYR A 123 -5.65 -9.63 -16.46
CA TYR A 123 -5.51 -10.87 -17.22
C TYR A 123 -6.87 -11.47 -17.60
N SER A 124 -7.96 -11.07 -16.92
CA SER A 124 -9.32 -11.52 -17.24
C SER A 124 -10.38 -10.61 -16.63
N CYS A 125 -11.60 -10.67 -17.16
CA CYS A 125 -12.76 -10.00 -16.58
C CYS A 125 -13.07 -10.47 -15.16
N ARG A 126 -12.92 -11.78 -14.89
CA ARG A 126 -13.02 -12.36 -13.54
C ARG A 126 -12.05 -11.74 -12.54
N GLU A 127 -10.82 -11.43 -12.97
CA GLU A 127 -9.83 -10.76 -12.10
C GLU A 127 -10.28 -9.33 -11.76
N ILE A 128 -10.81 -8.58 -12.73
CA ILE A 128 -11.37 -7.24 -12.49
C ILE A 128 -12.49 -7.33 -11.45
N LYS A 129 -13.42 -8.27 -11.65
CA LYS A 129 -14.53 -8.49 -10.72
C LYS A 129 -14.05 -8.85 -9.31
N ALA A 130 -13.02 -9.69 -9.20
CA ALA A 130 -12.42 -10.05 -7.91
C ALA A 130 -11.73 -8.85 -7.24
N SER A 131 -11.02 -8.04 -8.01
CA SER A 131 -10.28 -6.85 -7.55
C SER A 131 -11.20 -5.71 -7.09
N GLU A 132 -12.21 -5.38 -7.89
CA GLU A 132 -13.08 -4.21 -7.68
C GLU A 132 -14.38 -4.56 -6.94
N GLY A 133 -14.69 -5.86 -6.80
CA GLY A 133 -15.86 -6.34 -6.08
C GLY A 133 -17.16 -5.72 -6.59
N GLY A 134 -17.97 -5.20 -5.65
CA GLY A 134 -19.27 -4.58 -5.94
C GLY A 134 -19.22 -3.27 -6.74
N GLN A 135 -18.03 -2.73 -7.03
CA GLN A 135 -17.85 -1.55 -7.87
C GLN A 135 -17.68 -1.91 -9.36
N SER A 136 -17.53 -3.19 -9.69
CA SER A 136 -17.40 -3.65 -11.08
C SER A 136 -18.72 -3.47 -11.86
N VAL A 137 -18.62 -2.95 -13.09
CA VAL A 137 -19.77 -2.73 -13.99
C VAL A 137 -19.45 -3.35 -15.35
N SER A 138 -20.46 -3.81 -16.10
CA SER A 138 -20.21 -4.33 -17.45
C SER A 138 -19.68 -3.21 -18.37
N GLY A 139 -18.72 -3.53 -19.23
CA GLY A 139 -18.04 -2.52 -20.04
C GLY A 139 -16.86 -3.08 -20.82
N THR A 140 -16.15 -2.20 -21.52
CA THR A 140 -14.93 -2.56 -22.24
C THR A 140 -13.71 -2.24 -21.39
N TYR A 141 -12.82 -3.22 -21.24
CA TYR A 141 -11.65 -3.15 -20.39
C TYR A 141 -10.38 -3.57 -21.16
N TRP A 142 -9.24 -3.11 -20.68
CA TRP A 142 -7.91 -3.51 -21.16
C TRP A 142 -7.49 -4.84 -20.53
N LEU A 143 -7.28 -5.85 -21.38
CA LEU A 143 -6.84 -7.18 -20.97
C LEU A 143 -5.49 -7.54 -21.60
N ASP A 144 -4.62 -8.19 -20.83
CA ASP A 144 -3.41 -8.87 -21.32
C ASP A 144 -3.32 -10.25 -20.67
N SER A 145 -4.12 -11.19 -21.20
CA SER A 145 -4.22 -12.55 -20.68
C SER A 145 -2.91 -13.34 -20.77
N THR A 146 -2.02 -12.95 -21.70
CA THR A 146 -0.74 -13.63 -21.96
C THR A 146 0.44 -13.02 -21.21
N ARG A 147 0.24 -11.87 -20.55
CA ARG A 147 1.30 -11.09 -19.90
C ARG A 147 2.42 -10.70 -20.87
N SER A 148 2.04 -10.45 -22.12
CA SER A 148 2.96 -10.09 -23.20
C SER A 148 3.43 -8.63 -23.09
N GLY A 149 2.76 -7.81 -22.28
CA GLY A 149 2.90 -6.36 -22.26
C GLY A 149 2.01 -5.67 -23.30
N ASN A 150 1.32 -6.42 -24.16
CA ASN A 150 0.39 -5.89 -25.16
C ASN A 150 -1.05 -6.12 -24.69
N SER A 151 -1.72 -5.04 -24.29
CA SER A 151 -3.11 -5.11 -23.88
C SER A 151 -4.07 -4.89 -25.05
N ILE A 152 -5.21 -5.58 -25.01
CA ILE A 152 -6.30 -5.47 -25.98
C ILE A 152 -7.58 -5.05 -25.28
N LEU A 153 -8.48 -4.39 -26.00
CA LEU A 153 -9.81 -4.09 -25.49
C LEU A 153 -10.71 -5.31 -25.64
N ALA A 154 -11.38 -5.69 -24.55
CA ALA A 154 -12.39 -6.74 -24.53
C ALA A 154 -13.60 -6.31 -23.71
N HIS A 155 -14.78 -6.78 -24.09
CA HIS A 155 -15.99 -6.56 -23.31
C HIS A 155 -16.08 -7.56 -22.17
N CYS A 156 -16.32 -7.06 -20.95
CA CYS A 156 -16.56 -7.86 -19.76
C CYS A 156 -18.01 -7.65 -19.30
N ASP A 157 -18.76 -8.75 -19.18
CA ASP A 157 -20.08 -8.71 -18.59
C ASP A 157 -20.01 -9.07 -17.09
N MET A 158 -19.93 -8.05 -16.24
CA MET A 158 -19.80 -8.26 -14.79
C MET A 158 -21.07 -8.85 -14.15
N LYS A 159 -22.21 -8.88 -14.87
CA LYS A 159 -23.45 -9.54 -14.43
C LYS A 159 -23.36 -11.06 -14.50
N THR A 160 -22.59 -11.61 -15.44
CA THR A 160 -22.46 -13.05 -15.68
C THR A 160 -21.03 -13.50 -15.37
N GLU A 161 -20.76 -13.94 -14.13
CA GLU A 161 -19.46 -14.44 -13.60
C GLU A 161 -18.13 -13.69 -13.92
N GLY A 162 -18.11 -12.61 -14.71
CA GLY A 162 -16.92 -11.85 -15.09
C GLY A 162 -16.32 -12.34 -16.40
#